data_AF-A0A2E4L0Y5-F1
#
_entry.id   AF-A0A2E4L0Y5-F1
#
_cell.length_a   1.000
_cell.length_b   1.000
_cell.length_c   1.000
_cell.angle_alpha   90.00
_cell.angle_beta   90.00
_cell.angle_gamma   90.00
#
_symmetry.space_group_name_H-M   'P 1'
#
loop_
_entity.id
_entity.type
_entity.pdbx_description
1 polymer ?
#
loop_
_entity_poly.entity_id
_entity_poly.type
_entity_poly.pdbx_seq_one_letter_code
_entity_poly.pdbx_strand_id
1 'polypeptide(L)'
;MWFFMILSYVMVALSGVGLFMVGLNHYFDFWARNHITLDLLVSIIFIAGQTLVMFFFVGTGVNIREYLEAHPTMGKDLYQQMFAIKRKLYPPTMMVTILFMAMVIIDGAFYIGKVSEWWFHILYILTFYYFFKATIIQHNSFKESTEIVLAMTGIGHTDS
;
A
#
# COMPACT_ATOMS: atom_id res chain seq x y z
N MET A 1 -8.31 -14.21 6.67
CA MET A 1 -8.26 -12.74 6.51
C MET A 1 -7.33 -12.05 7.50
N TRP A 2 -7.46 -12.31 8.81
CA TRP A 2 -6.71 -11.57 9.84
C TRP A 2 -5.18 -11.65 9.70
N PHE A 3 -4.64 -12.85 9.42
CA PHE A 3 -3.21 -13.04 9.10
C PHE A 3 -2.72 -12.14 7.96
N PHE A 4 -3.48 -12.08 6.87
CA PHE A 4 -3.09 -11.35 5.66
C PHE A 4 -3.16 -9.84 5.85
N MET A 5 -4.10 -9.37 6.69
CA MET A 5 -4.18 -7.97 7.11
C MET A 5 -2.96 -7.59 7.98
N ILE A 6 -2.60 -8.41 8.97
CA ILE A 6 -1.42 -8.18 9.81
C ILE A 6 -0.15 -8.15 8.96
N LEU A 7 0.00 -9.12 8.06
CA LEU A 7 1.13 -9.17 7.14
C LEU A 7 1.21 -7.90 6.27
N SER A 8 0.06 -7.42 5.77
CA SER A 8 -0.02 -6.18 5.01
C SER A 8 0.43 -4.97 5.84
N TYR A 9 0.01 -4.86 7.10
CA TYR A 9 0.48 -3.79 8.00
C TYR A 9 1.98 -3.85 8.25
N VAL A 10 2.54 -5.05 8.49
CA VAL A 10 3.98 -5.23 8.67
C VAL A 10 4.73 -4.80 7.42
N MET A 11 4.27 -5.22 6.24
CA MET A 11 4.90 -4.84 4.98
C MET A 11 4.82 -3.33 4.70
N VAL A 12 3.69 -2.69 4.98
CA VAL A 12 3.55 -1.23 4.85
C VAL A 12 4.47 -0.50 5.84
N ALA A 13 4.58 -0.97 7.08
CA ALA A 13 5.50 -0.40 8.06
C ALA A 13 6.97 -0.53 7.60
N LEU A 14 7.36 -1.72 7.12
CA LEU A 14 8.69 -1.95 6.54
C LEU A 14 8.94 -1.06 5.31
N SER A 15 7.93 -0.84 4.48
CA SER A 15 8.00 0.06 3.32
C SER A 15 8.25 1.51 3.75
N GLY A 16 7.62 1.96 4.85
CA GLY A 16 7.82 3.29 5.42
C GLY A 16 9.21 3.46 6.02
N VAL A 17 9.71 2.45 6.76
CA VAL A 17 11.09 2.44 7.27
C VAL A 17 12.09 2.45 6.11
N GLY A 18 11.85 1.65 5.08
CA GLY A 18 12.68 1.63 3.88
C GLY A 18 12.71 2.97 3.15
N LEU A 19 11.55 3.61 2.95
CA LEU A 19 11.45 4.95 2.37
C LEU A 19 12.26 6.00 3.17
N PHE A 20 12.21 5.92 4.49
CA PHE A 20 13.03 6.77 5.34
C PHE A 20 14.54 6.47 5.18
N MET A 21 14.91 5.19 5.12
CA MET A 21 16.31 4.78 4.89
C MET A 21 16.85 5.23 3.53
N VAL A 22 16.06 5.20 2.45
CA VAL A 22 16.46 5.73 1.13
C VAL A 22 16.80 7.22 1.23
N GLY A 23 15.95 7.99 1.91
CA GLY A 23 16.23 9.41 2.15
C GLY A 23 17.53 9.61 2.94
N LEU A 24 17.71 8.89 4.05
CA LEU A 24 18.95 8.98 4.83
C LEU A 24 20.20 8.58 4.03
N ASN A 25 20.09 7.55 3.20
CA ASN A 25 21.18 7.07 2.36
C ASN A 25 21.60 8.11 1.31
N HIS A 26 20.64 8.89 0.79
CA HIS A 26 20.93 10.00 -0.13
C HIS A 26 21.68 11.16 0.53
N TYR A 27 21.41 11.49 1.80
CA TYR A 27 22.02 12.64 2.48
C TYR A 27 23.31 12.35 3.26
N PHE A 28 23.47 11.14 3.81
CA PHE A 28 24.51 10.84 4.80
C PHE A 28 25.50 9.73 4.41
N ASP A 29 25.45 9.20 3.18
CA ASP A 29 26.32 8.12 2.70
C ASP A 29 26.43 6.93 3.68
N PHE A 30 25.32 6.57 4.34
CA PHE A 30 25.30 5.55 5.38
C PHE A 30 25.79 4.18 4.87
N TRP A 31 25.63 3.92 3.56
CA TRP A 31 26.11 2.72 2.87
C TRP A 31 27.02 3.06 1.68
N ALA A 32 28.05 3.89 1.91
CA ALA A 32 29.00 4.48 0.96
C ALA A 32 29.61 3.60 -0.15
N ARG A 33 29.51 2.26 -0.09
CA ARG A 33 30.07 1.36 -1.11
C ARG A 33 29.07 0.84 -2.14
N ASN A 34 27.76 0.94 -1.89
CA ASN A 34 26.71 0.35 -2.74
C ASN A 34 25.37 1.12 -2.62
N HIS A 35 25.39 2.45 -2.83
CA HIS A 35 24.22 3.33 -2.73
C HIS A 35 22.96 2.78 -3.41
N ILE A 36 23.10 2.34 -4.66
CA ILE A 36 21.99 1.82 -5.48
C ILE A 36 21.43 0.50 -4.93
N THR A 37 22.23 -0.32 -4.24
CA THR A 37 21.77 -1.63 -3.75
C THR A 37 20.72 -1.50 -2.66
N LEU A 38 20.84 -0.51 -1.78
CA LEU A 38 19.84 -0.24 -0.75
C LEU A 38 18.51 0.16 -1.39
N ASP A 39 18.55 1.11 -2.34
CA ASP A 39 17.33 1.64 -2.97
C ASP A 39 16.61 0.56 -3.78
N LEU A 40 17.36 -0.29 -4.47
CA LEU A 40 16.83 -1.47 -5.15
C LEU A 40 16.20 -2.48 -4.16
N LEU A 41 16.89 -2.80 -3.06
CA LEU A 41 16.35 -3.70 -2.04
C LEU A 41 15.05 -3.15 -1.44
N VAL A 42 15.04 -1.88 -1.05
CA VAL A 42 13.85 -1.21 -0.53
C VAL A 42 12.74 -1.20 -1.58
N SER A 43 13.05 -0.99 -2.86
CA SER A 43 12.04 -1.01 -3.93
C SER A 43 11.33 -2.35 -4.08
N ILE A 44 12.07 -3.46 -3.94
CA ILE A 44 11.49 -4.80 -3.99
C ILE A 44 10.52 -4.99 -2.81
N ILE A 45 10.94 -4.64 -1.60
CA ILE A 45 10.10 -4.73 -0.40
C ILE A 45 8.87 -3.82 -0.53
N PHE A 46 9.05 -2.60 -1.04
CA PHE A 46 8.00 -1.61 -1.21
C PHE A 46 6.94 -2.10 -2.20
N ILE A 47 7.34 -2.53 -3.40
CA ILE A 47 6.42 -3.07 -4.41
C ILE A 47 5.73 -4.32 -3.89
N ALA A 48 6.46 -5.23 -3.22
CA ALA A 48 5.88 -6.42 -2.62
C ALA A 48 4.81 -6.05 -1.58
N GLY A 49 5.06 -5.04 -0.74
CA GLY A 49 4.11 -4.55 0.24
C GLY A 49 2.85 -3.94 -0.39
N GLN A 50 3.00 -3.04 -1.36
CA GLN A 50 1.84 -2.43 -2.04
C GLN A 50 1.04 -3.48 -2.84
N THR A 51 1.72 -4.43 -3.47
CA THR A 51 1.08 -5.54 -4.20
C THR A 51 0.33 -6.47 -3.25
N LEU A 52 0.90 -6.77 -2.08
CA LEU A 52 0.24 -7.57 -1.04
C LEU A 52 -1.04 -6.89 -0.56
N VAL A 53 -1.01 -5.58 -0.32
CA VAL A 53 -2.20 -4.80 0.03
C VAL A 53 -3.26 -4.94 -1.06
N MET A 54 -2.91 -4.76 -2.34
CA MET A 54 -3.88 -4.94 -3.43
C MET A 54 -4.45 -6.37 -3.46
N PHE A 55 -3.61 -7.39 -3.31
CA PHE A 55 -4.07 -8.78 -3.29
C PHE A 55 -5.00 -9.10 -2.12
N PHE A 56 -4.82 -8.47 -0.96
CA PHE A 56 -5.76 -8.62 0.15
C PHE A 56 -7.18 -8.23 -0.27
N PHE A 57 -7.34 -7.09 -0.93
CA PHE A 57 -8.66 -6.61 -1.36
C PHE A 57 -9.20 -7.39 -2.56
N VAL A 58 -8.33 -7.86 -3.46
CA VAL A 58 -8.74 -8.79 -4.52
C VAL A 58 -9.31 -10.07 -3.90
N GLY A 59 -8.54 -10.74 -3.03
CA GLY A 59 -8.93 -12.01 -2.41
C GLY A 59 -10.18 -11.88 -1.53
N THR A 60 -10.26 -10.82 -0.72
CA THR A 60 -11.46 -10.57 0.09
C THR A 60 -12.69 -10.31 -0.79
N GLY A 61 -12.52 -9.61 -1.91
CA GLY A 61 -13.64 -9.33 -2.81
C GLY A 61 -14.16 -10.58 -3.52
N VAL A 62 -13.29 -11.55 -3.81
CA VAL A 62 -13.71 -12.87 -4.33
C VAL A 62 -14.47 -13.64 -3.24
N ASN A 63 -13.94 -13.68 -2.01
CA ASN A 63 -14.57 -14.38 -0.89
C ASN A 63 -15.98 -13.84 -0.56
N ILE A 64 -16.15 -12.51 -0.53
CA ILE A 64 -17.47 -11.89 -0.34
C ILE A 64 -18.42 -12.26 -1.47
N ARG A 65 -17.96 -12.23 -2.73
CA ARG A 65 -18.78 -12.59 -3.88
C ARG A 65 -19.27 -14.03 -3.78
N GLU A 66 -18.37 -14.98 -3.49
CA GLU A 66 -18.72 -16.39 -3.30
C GLU A 66 -19.73 -16.57 -2.16
N TYR A 67 -19.57 -15.82 -1.06
CA TYR A 67 -20.51 -15.86 0.06
C TYR A 67 -21.92 -15.36 -0.31
N LEU A 68 -22.01 -14.27 -1.08
CA LEU A 68 -23.28 -13.70 -1.53
C LEU A 68 -23.97 -14.56 -2.60
N GLU A 69 -23.20 -15.24 -3.46
CA GLU A 69 -23.73 -16.24 -4.40
C GLU A 69 -24.37 -17.43 -3.64
N ALA A 70 -23.82 -17.81 -2.48
CA ALA A 70 -24.38 -18.85 -1.61
C ALA A 70 -25.57 -18.38 -0.74
N HIS A 71 -25.70 -17.08 -0.47
CA HIS A 71 -26.75 -16.49 0.39
C HIS A 71 -27.51 -15.36 -0.32
N PRO A 72 -28.38 -15.67 -1.31
CA PRO A 72 -29.02 -14.67 -2.18
C PRO A 72 -29.97 -13.69 -1.47
N THR A 73 -30.33 -13.96 -0.21
CA THR A 73 -31.15 -13.07 0.63
C THR A 73 -30.35 -11.96 1.31
N MET A 74 -29.02 -12.07 1.43
CA MET A 74 -28.13 -10.98 1.82
C MET A 74 -27.73 -10.20 0.56
N GLY A 75 -28.28 -8.99 0.41
CA GLY A 75 -28.37 -8.30 -0.87
C GLY A 75 -27.05 -7.81 -1.49
N LYS A 76 -27.21 -7.33 -2.74
CA LYS A 76 -26.20 -6.67 -3.61
C LYS A 76 -25.44 -5.50 -2.98
N ASP A 77 -25.89 -5.02 -1.82
CA ASP A 77 -25.34 -3.87 -1.12
C ASP A 77 -23.91 -4.12 -0.60
N LEU A 78 -23.65 -5.28 0.02
CA LEU A 78 -22.31 -5.64 0.52
C LEU A 78 -21.28 -5.76 -0.61
N TYR A 79 -21.69 -6.26 -1.77
CA TYR A 79 -20.85 -6.31 -2.96
C TYR A 79 -20.50 -4.91 -3.48
N GLN A 80 -21.49 -4.00 -3.49
CA GLN A 80 -21.30 -2.63 -3.94
C GLN A 80 -20.40 -1.83 -2.99
N GLN A 81 -20.52 -2.06 -1.69
CA GLN A 81 -19.61 -1.51 -0.67
C GLN A 81 -18.17 -1.97 -0.91
N MET A 82 -17.96 -3.26 -1.14
CA MET A 82 -16.63 -3.80 -1.42
C MET A 82 -16.01 -3.21 -2.71
N PHE A 83 -16.82 -3.01 -3.74
CA PHE A 83 -16.38 -2.35 -4.96
C PHE A 83 -15.98 -0.88 -4.71
N ALA A 84 -16.74 -0.17 -3.88
CA ALA A 84 -16.44 1.22 -3.51
C ALA A 84 -15.11 1.33 -2.75
N ILE A 85 -14.82 0.38 -1.85
CA ILE A 85 -13.53 0.30 -1.14
C ILE A 85 -12.37 0.20 -2.13
N LYS A 86 -12.44 -0.73 -3.10
CA LYS A 86 -11.38 -0.90 -4.12
C LYS A 86 -11.13 0.37 -4.92
N ARG A 87 -12.20 1.05 -5.33
CA ARG A 87 -12.11 2.31 -6.09
C ARG A 87 -11.46 3.44 -5.29
N LYS A 88 -11.65 3.48 -3.97
CA LYS A 88 -11.03 4.47 -3.07
C LYS A 88 -9.55 4.14 -2.80
N LEU A 89 -9.23 2.86 -2.68
CA LEU A 89 -7.92 2.35 -2.30
C LEU A 89 -6.89 2.33 -3.43
N TYR A 90 -7.30 1.90 -4.63
CA TYR A 90 -6.36 1.58 -5.71
C TYR A 90 -5.65 2.82 -6.27
N PRO A 91 -6.33 3.94 -6.57
CA PRO A 91 -5.66 5.13 -7.09
C PRO A 91 -4.52 5.65 -6.19
N PRO A 92 -4.70 5.87 -4.88
CA PRO A 92 -3.60 6.36 -4.03
C PRO A 92 -2.47 5.32 -3.86
N THR A 93 -2.81 4.02 -3.80
CA THR A 93 -1.82 2.94 -3.67
C THR A 93 -0.96 2.81 -4.95
N MET A 94 -1.58 2.92 -6.13
CA MET A 94 -0.84 2.95 -7.39
C MET A 94 0.02 4.20 -7.49
N MET A 95 -0.50 5.36 -7.08
CA MET A 95 0.24 6.61 -7.19
C MET A 95 1.50 6.61 -6.32
N VAL A 96 1.40 6.18 -5.06
CA VAL A 96 2.59 6.09 -4.20
C VAL A 96 3.63 5.11 -4.78
N THR A 97 3.17 4.01 -5.38
CA THR A 97 4.06 3.02 -6.02
C THR A 97 4.81 3.65 -7.21
N ILE A 98 4.11 4.35 -8.10
CA ILE A 98 4.72 5.01 -9.26
C ILE A 98 5.70 6.09 -8.82
N LEU A 99 5.32 6.90 -7.83
CA LEU A 99 6.18 7.97 -7.30
C LEU A 99 7.45 7.42 -6.67
N PHE A 100 7.30 6.37 -5.86
CA PHE A 100 8.43 5.69 -5.25
C PHE A 100 9.39 5.13 -6.33
N MET A 101 8.85 4.47 -7.35
CA MET A 101 9.68 3.94 -8.46
C MET A 101 10.37 5.05 -9.24
N ALA A 102 9.66 6.15 -9.54
CA ALA A 102 10.25 7.30 -10.21
C ALA A 102 11.37 7.91 -9.36
N MET A 103 11.19 8.02 -8.04
CA MET A 103 12.20 8.51 -7.12
C MET A 103 13.46 7.65 -7.15
N VAL A 104 13.34 6.32 -7.00
CA VAL A 104 14.49 5.40 -7.03
C VAL A 104 15.24 5.44 -8.37
N ILE A 105 14.52 5.53 -9.50
CA ILE A 105 15.14 5.64 -10.83
C ILE A 105 15.92 6.95 -10.97
N ILE A 106 15.33 8.06 -10.51
CA ILE A 106 15.97 9.39 -10.56
C ILE A 106 17.18 9.45 -9.64
N ASP A 107 17.11 8.83 -8.46
CA ASP A 107 18.25 8.75 -7.54
C ASP A 107 19.43 7.98 -8.17
N GLY A 108 19.15 6.83 -8.78
CA GLY A 108 20.15 6.09 -9.55
C GLY A 108 20.72 6.89 -10.73
N ALA A 109 19.90 7.69 -11.42
CA ALA A 109 20.36 8.53 -12.53
C ALA A 109 21.19 9.75 -12.07
N PHE A 110 20.88 10.30 -10.90
CA PHE A 110 21.69 11.33 -10.23
C PHE A 110 23.07 10.78 -9.90
N TYR A 111 23.16 9.56 -9.36
CA TYR A 111 24.45 8.92 -9.05
C TYR A 111 25.35 8.72 -10.29
N ILE A 112 24.75 8.48 -11.46
CA ILE A 112 25.48 8.35 -12.74
C ILE A 112 25.85 9.75 -13.32
N GLY A 113 25.49 10.84 -12.64
CA GLY A 113 25.77 12.22 -13.04
C GLY A 113 24.92 12.70 -14.22
N LYS A 114 23.77 12.07 -14.47
CA LYS A 114 22.90 12.38 -15.63
C LYS A 114 21.74 13.32 -15.30
N VAL A 115 21.41 13.48 -14.02
CA VAL A 115 20.24 14.24 -13.56
C VAL A 115 20.62 15.14 -12.38
N SER A 116 19.92 16.27 -12.22
CA SER A 116 20.09 17.17 -11.07
C SER A 116 19.45 16.60 -9.80
N GLU A 117 20.14 16.75 -8.68
CA GLU A 117 19.71 16.37 -7.33
C GLU A 117 18.33 16.92 -6.95
N TRP A 118 17.97 18.11 -7.44
CA TRP A 118 16.69 18.76 -7.14
C TRP A 118 15.46 17.90 -7.49
N TRP A 119 15.55 17.07 -8.53
CA TRP A 119 14.47 16.17 -8.90
C TRP A 119 14.23 15.09 -7.84
N PHE A 120 15.28 14.61 -7.18
CA PHE A 120 15.16 13.68 -6.07
C PHE A 120 14.39 14.32 -4.91
N HIS A 121 14.76 15.53 -4.49
CA HIS A 121 14.11 16.24 -3.38
C HIS A 121 12.61 16.44 -3.58
N ILE A 122 12.21 16.85 -4.78
CA ILE A 122 10.79 17.03 -5.14
C ILE A 122 10.05 15.69 -5.06
N LEU A 123 10.60 14.64 -5.69
CA LEU A 123 9.98 13.32 -5.71
C LEU A 123 9.95 12.68 -4.32
N TYR A 124 10.98 12.91 -3.50
CA TYR A 124 11.08 12.38 -2.15
C TYR A 124 9.97 12.95 -1.25
N ILE A 125 9.84 14.28 -1.20
CA ILE A 125 8.78 14.95 -0.42
C ILE A 125 7.40 14.50 -0.89
N LEU A 126 7.19 14.44 -2.21
CA LEU A 126 5.92 14.06 -2.80
C LEU A 126 5.59 12.59 -2.51
N THR A 127 6.56 11.69 -2.61
CA THR A 127 6.40 10.26 -2.25
C THR A 127 6.07 10.10 -0.79
N PHE A 128 6.75 10.82 0.11
CA PHE A 128 6.47 10.79 1.54
C PHE A 128 5.04 11.23 1.83
N TYR A 129 4.60 12.36 1.27
CA TYR A 129 3.23 12.85 1.40
C TYR A 129 2.19 11.82 0.92
N TYR A 130 2.39 11.25 -0.27
CA TYR A 130 1.49 10.24 -0.82
C TYR A 130 1.54 8.92 -0.05
N PHE A 131 2.67 8.57 0.56
CA PHE A 131 2.80 7.39 1.40
C PHE A 131 1.89 7.50 2.63
N PHE A 132 1.95 8.60 3.39
CA PHE A 132 1.02 8.79 4.51
C PHE A 132 -0.44 8.78 4.07
N LYS A 133 -0.75 9.50 2.98
CA LYS A 133 -2.11 9.53 2.43
C LYS A 133 -2.60 8.12 2.05
N ALA A 134 -1.76 7.33 1.38
CA ALA A 134 -2.07 5.96 0.99
C ALA A 134 -2.24 5.08 2.22
N THR A 135 -1.35 5.14 3.22
CA THR A 135 -1.44 4.36 4.46
C THR A 135 -2.73 4.64 5.24
N ILE A 136 -3.15 5.91 5.34
CA ILE A 136 -4.42 6.27 6.00
C ILE A 136 -5.61 5.67 5.26
N ILE A 137 -5.63 5.78 3.92
CA ILE A 137 -6.71 5.21 3.10
C ILE A 137 -6.71 3.68 3.20
N GLN A 138 -5.54 3.05 3.15
CA GLN A 138 -5.38 1.61 3.33
C GLN A 138 -5.94 1.16 4.69
N HIS A 139 -5.57 1.83 5.78
CA HIS A 139 -6.07 1.54 7.12
C HIS A 139 -7.60 1.62 7.20
N ASN A 140 -8.18 2.69 6.68
CA ASN A 140 -9.64 2.86 6.66
C ASN A 140 -10.32 1.78 5.82
N SER A 141 -9.75 1.44 4.65
CA SER A 141 -10.25 0.36 3.81
C SER A 141 -10.14 -1.02 4.48
N PHE A 142 -9.10 -1.27 5.29
CA PHE A 142 -8.99 -2.52 6.07
C PHE A 142 -10.08 -2.62 7.13
N LYS A 143 -10.43 -1.52 7.79
CA LYS A 143 -11.54 -1.45 8.75
C LYS A 143 -12.88 -1.70 8.05
N GLU A 144 -13.19 -0.94 7.00
CA GLU A 144 -14.41 -1.08 6.20
C GLU A 144 -14.57 -2.53 5.68
N SER A 145 -13.47 -3.15 5.21
CA SER A 145 -13.45 -4.55 4.75
C SER A 145 -13.74 -5.56 5.87
N THR A 146 -13.25 -5.30 7.09
CA THR A 146 -13.51 -6.16 8.25
C THR A 146 -14.95 -6.05 8.72
N GLU A 147 -15.53 -4.85 8.69
CA GLU A 147 -16.94 -4.61 9.03
C GLU A 147 -17.88 -5.37 8.09
N ILE A 148 -17.61 -5.36 6.78
CA ILE A 148 -18.38 -6.16 5.81
C ILE A 148 -18.34 -7.65 6.16
N VAL A 149 -17.18 -8.16 6.57
CA VAL A 149 -17.02 -9.57 6.92
C VAL A 149 -17.73 -9.93 8.22
N LEU A 150 -17.69 -9.05 9.22
CA LEU A 150 -18.44 -9.23 10.48
C LEU A 150 -19.96 -9.19 10.26
N ALA A 151 -20.42 -8.34 9.34
CA ALA A 151 -21.83 -8.31 8.93
C ALA A 151 -22.26 -9.64 8.29
N MET A 152 -21.40 -10.25 7.47
CA MET A 152 -21.66 -11.57 6.88
C MET A 152 -21.76 -12.69 7.93
N THR A 153 -20.98 -12.62 9.03
CA THR A 153 -21.03 -13.65 10.08
C THR A 153 -22.15 -13.45 11.09
N GLY A 154 -23.02 -12.44 10.93
CA GLY A 154 -24.17 -12.19 11.81
C GLY A 154 -23.81 -11.61 13.18
N ILE A 155 -22.56 -11.18 13.39
CA ILE A 155 -22.08 -10.61 14.66
C ILE A 155 -22.34 -9.09 14.72
N GLY A 156 -22.79 -8.48 13.61
CA GLY A 156 -22.99 -7.02 13.49
C GLY A 156 -24.30 -6.44 14.04
N HIS A 157 -25.20 -7.24 14.62
CA HIS A 157 -26.52 -6.77 15.09
C HIS A 157 -26.91 -7.36 16.46
N THR A 158 -26.02 -7.26 17.45
CA THR A 158 -26.42 -7.34 18.86
C THR A 158 -26.07 -6.01 19.52
N ASP A 159 -26.88 -4.99 19.25
CA ASP A 159 -27.03 -3.76 20.04
C ASP A 159 -28.14 -2.89 19.40
N SER A 160 -29.39 -3.33 19.57
CA SER A 160 -30.59 -2.50 19.41
C SER A 160 -31.74 -3.07 20.23
#